data_AF-A0A927U0P6-F1
#
_entry.id   AF-A0A927U0P6-F1
#
_cell.length_a   1.000
_cell.length_b   1.000
_cell.length_c   1.000
_cell.angle_alpha   90.00
_cell.angle_beta   90.00
_cell.angle_gamma   90.00
#
_symmetry.space_group_name_H-M   'P 1'
#
loop_
_entity.id
_entity.type
_entity.pdbx_description
1 polymer ?
#
loop_
_entity_poly.entity_id
_entity_poly.type
_entity_poly.pdbx_seq_one_letter_code
_entity_poly.pdbx_strand_id
1 'polypeptide(L)'
;MFRKETISVHLPNRKHNRRAYRRAKRKLKHLGMHKDSKTVMVATLSTWRCERITAYCREAHLRYFWESKLSRRSSNYRKKFFDSHKPAVFGCYFCAYCGRLVPRSKVTVDHLYPIGKMRKDLKLQKKLKRRGYSNINDPRNLVASCHRCNQAKAARMGSWIRKGRLGRHPIYWWIRHCIRIVTLLVFLCFSWMLPAIFVL
;
A
#
# COMPACT_ATOMS: atom_id res chain seq x y z
N MET A 1 -11.91 -3.12 -27.46
CA MET A 1 -12.12 -1.85 -26.75
C MET A 1 -10.82 -1.38 -26.08
N PHE A 2 -10.12 -0.38 -26.63
CA PHE A 2 -8.88 0.14 -26.03
C PHE A 2 -9.18 0.85 -24.71
N ARG A 3 -8.59 0.36 -23.60
CA ARG A 3 -8.82 0.91 -22.26
C ARG A 3 -8.23 2.32 -22.17
N LYS A 4 -9.09 3.32 -21.98
CA LYS A 4 -8.68 4.69 -21.68
C LYS A 4 -8.46 4.87 -20.17
N GLU A 5 -7.43 5.62 -19.81
CA GLU A 5 -7.04 5.92 -18.43
C GLU A 5 -6.81 7.43 -18.31
N THR A 6 -7.00 7.97 -17.11
CA THR A 6 -6.95 9.42 -16.88
C THR A 6 -5.64 9.79 -16.19
N ILE A 7 -4.96 10.81 -16.71
CA ILE A 7 -3.75 11.36 -16.09
C ILE A 7 -3.95 12.85 -15.83
N SER A 8 -3.60 13.29 -14.63
CA SER A 8 -3.57 14.70 -14.24
C SER A 8 -2.15 15.13 -13.90
N VAL A 9 -1.77 16.33 -14.33
CA VAL A 9 -0.43 16.90 -14.15
C VAL A 9 -0.57 18.28 -13.54
N HIS A 10 0.13 18.51 -12.42
CA HIS A 10 0.23 19.80 -11.79
C HIS A 10 1.36 20.60 -12.44
N LEU A 11 0.99 21.76 -12.97
CA LEU A 11 1.90 22.73 -13.53
C LEU A 11 2.69 23.46 -12.42
N PRO A 12 3.91 23.92 -12.72
CA PRO A 12 4.67 24.79 -11.81
C PRO A 12 3.89 26.05 -11.46
N ASN A 13 4.15 26.65 -10.29
CA ASN A 13 3.49 27.90 -9.94
C ASN A 13 3.90 29.01 -10.93
N ARG A 14 2.91 29.54 -11.66
CA ARG A 14 3.11 30.57 -12.68
C ARG A 14 3.73 31.85 -12.13
N LYS A 15 3.40 32.24 -10.89
CA LYS A 15 3.92 33.47 -10.26
C LYS A 15 5.42 33.37 -9.99
N HIS A 16 5.89 32.21 -9.53
CA HIS A 16 7.31 31.99 -9.22
C HIS A 16 8.14 31.64 -10.45
N ASN A 17 7.59 30.89 -11.42
CA ASN A 17 8.35 30.47 -12.60
C ASN A 17 7.49 30.41 -13.87
N ARG A 18 7.30 31.59 -14.48
CA ARG A 18 6.48 31.77 -15.69
C ARG A 18 7.03 31.01 -16.91
N ARG A 19 8.37 30.89 -17.04
CA ARG A 19 9.02 30.19 -18.17
C ARG A 19 8.78 28.69 -18.08
N ALA A 20 9.02 28.08 -16.92
CA ALA A 20 8.75 26.66 -16.69
C ALA A 20 7.26 26.33 -16.88
N TYR A 21 6.36 27.16 -16.34
CA TYR A 21 4.92 27.01 -16.56
C TYR A 21 4.55 26.98 -18.05
N ARG A 22 5.03 27.96 -18.83
CA ARG A 22 4.73 28.07 -20.27
C ARG A 22 5.30 26.89 -21.07
N ARG A 23 6.51 26.43 -20.75
CA ARG A 23 7.15 25.27 -21.39
C ARG A 23 6.37 24.00 -21.12
N ALA A 24 6.07 23.72 -19.85
CA ALA A 24 5.28 22.55 -19.43
C ALA A 24 3.89 22.54 -20.07
N LYS A 25 3.17 23.67 -19.99
CA LYS A 25 1.83 23.80 -20.57
C LYS A 25 1.82 23.53 -22.08
N ARG A 26 2.77 24.10 -22.84
CA ARG A 26 2.88 23.87 -24.29
C ARG A 26 3.14 22.40 -24.62
N LYS A 27 4.12 21.78 -23.94
CA LYS A 27 4.46 20.37 -24.19
C LYS A 27 3.30 19.43 -23.83
N LEU A 28 2.64 19.63 -22.70
CA LEU A 28 1.50 18.80 -22.27
C LEU A 28 0.29 18.97 -23.21
N LYS A 29 0.02 20.19 -23.71
CA LYS A 29 -0.99 20.39 -24.77
C LYS A 29 -0.69 19.57 -26.02
N HIS A 30 0.57 19.58 -26.47
CA HIS A 30 1.00 18.81 -27.63
C HIS A 30 0.89 17.29 -27.40
N LEU A 31 1.00 16.83 -26.15
CA LEU A 31 0.75 15.44 -25.77
C LEU A 31 -0.75 15.09 -25.64
N GLY A 32 -1.65 15.99 -26.03
CA GLY A 32 -3.10 15.78 -26.02
C GLY A 32 -3.76 16.08 -24.68
N MET A 33 -3.09 16.79 -23.76
CA MET A 33 -3.70 17.22 -22.51
C MET A 33 -4.42 18.55 -22.64
N HIS A 34 -5.58 18.65 -22.00
CA HIS A 34 -6.34 19.90 -21.88
C HIS A 34 -6.25 20.44 -20.44
N LYS A 35 -6.67 21.68 -20.27
CA LYS A 35 -6.60 22.37 -18.99
C LYS A 35 -7.86 22.07 -18.19
N ASP A 36 -7.69 21.63 -16.96
CA ASP A 36 -8.78 21.39 -16.01
C ASP A 36 -8.89 22.58 -15.03
N SER A 37 -7.75 23.08 -14.55
CA SER A 37 -7.69 24.27 -13.70
C SER A 37 -6.48 25.14 -13.99
N LYS A 38 -6.30 26.27 -13.28
CA LYS A 38 -5.14 27.17 -13.46
C LYS A 38 -3.79 26.43 -13.36
N THR A 39 -3.74 25.40 -12.51
CA THR A 39 -2.53 24.65 -12.16
C THR A 39 -2.59 23.19 -12.56
N VAL A 40 -3.68 22.69 -13.15
CA VAL A 40 -3.83 21.26 -13.49
C VAL A 40 -4.20 21.08 -14.96
N MET A 41 -3.52 20.14 -15.60
CA MET A 41 -3.87 19.62 -16.92
C MET A 41 -4.32 18.16 -16.80
N VAL A 42 -5.29 17.76 -17.60
CA VAL A 42 -5.88 16.41 -17.61
C VAL A 42 -5.96 15.85 -19.02
N ALA A 43 -5.90 14.52 -19.14
CA ALA A 43 -6.25 13.80 -20.35
C ALA A 43 -6.76 12.40 -20.04
N THR A 44 -7.66 11.90 -20.88
CA THR A 44 -8.12 10.50 -20.86
C THR A 44 -7.65 9.82 -22.14
N LEU A 45 -6.60 9.01 -22.05
CA LEU A 45 -5.84 8.49 -23.19
C LEU A 45 -5.55 6.99 -23.03
N SER A 46 -4.98 6.37 -24.07
CA SER A 46 -4.45 5.00 -23.95
C SER A 46 -3.29 4.93 -22.96
N THR A 47 -3.05 3.73 -22.41
CA THR A 47 -1.95 3.49 -21.45
C THR A 47 -0.59 3.94 -21.99
N TRP A 48 -0.27 3.66 -23.25
CA TRP A 48 1.00 4.08 -23.86
C TRP A 48 1.17 5.60 -23.91
N ARG A 49 0.09 6.35 -24.24
CA ARG A 49 0.15 7.82 -24.24
C ARG A 49 0.34 8.38 -22.82
N CYS A 50 -0.33 7.78 -21.84
CA CYS A 50 -0.15 8.15 -20.44
C CYS A 50 1.28 7.84 -19.95
N GLU A 51 1.91 6.76 -20.43
CA GLU A 51 3.32 6.43 -20.16
C GLU A 51 4.27 7.49 -20.69
N ARG A 52 4.06 7.97 -21.92
CA ARG A 52 4.84 9.07 -22.50
C ARG A 52 4.72 10.36 -21.69
N ILE A 53 3.50 10.72 -21.28
CA ILE A 53 3.27 11.88 -20.40
C ILE A 53 3.99 11.69 -19.06
N THR A 54 3.96 10.48 -18.50
CA THR A 54 4.62 10.16 -17.23
C THR A 54 6.14 10.26 -17.33
N ALA A 55 6.74 9.78 -18.44
CA ALA A 55 8.17 9.91 -18.70
C ALA A 55 8.59 11.39 -18.73
N TYR A 56 7.85 12.20 -19.48
CA TYR A 56 8.07 13.65 -19.52
C TYR A 56 7.93 14.30 -18.13
N CYS A 57 6.91 13.94 -17.36
CA CYS A 57 6.72 14.51 -16.02
C CYS A 57 7.87 14.15 -15.07
N ARG A 58 8.49 12.96 -15.21
CA ARG A 58 9.65 12.56 -14.41
C ARG A 58 10.89 13.38 -14.77
N GLU A 59 11.15 13.54 -16.06
CA GLU A 59 12.25 14.36 -16.59
C GLU A 59 12.11 15.83 -16.19
N ALA A 60 10.88 16.37 -16.28
CA ALA A 60 10.58 17.76 -15.95
C ALA A 60 10.27 18.00 -14.46
N HIS A 61 10.44 16.99 -13.59
CA HIS A 61 10.12 17.03 -12.16
C HIS A 61 8.70 17.56 -11.84
N LEU A 62 7.73 17.27 -12.71
CA LEU A 62 6.33 17.66 -12.54
C LEU A 62 5.59 16.66 -11.65
N ARG A 63 4.73 17.17 -10.77
CA ARG A 63 3.82 16.33 -9.98
C ARG A 63 2.69 15.86 -10.89
N TYR A 64 2.45 14.56 -10.93
CA TYR A 64 1.36 13.95 -11.70
C TYR A 64 0.63 12.89 -10.88
N PHE A 65 -0.58 12.58 -11.32
CA PHE A 65 -1.40 11.49 -10.82
C PHE A 65 -1.99 10.71 -11.98
N TRP A 66 -1.83 9.39 -11.95
CA TRP A 66 -2.46 8.50 -12.92
C TRP A 66 -3.63 7.76 -12.26
N GLU A 67 -4.82 8.09 -12.71
CA GLU A 67 -6.05 7.43 -12.34
C GLU A 67 -6.37 6.30 -13.32
N SER A 68 -6.18 5.07 -12.85
CA SER A 68 -6.61 3.85 -13.53
C SER A 68 -7.74 3.23 -12.71
N LYS A 69 -8.48 2.26 -13.29
CA LYS A 69 -9.41 1.42 -12.50
C LYS A 69 -8.72 0.82 -11.26
N LEU A 70 -7.40 0.58 -11.33
CA LEU A 70 -6.64 0.08 -10.20
C LEU A 70 -6.41 1.13 -9.11
N SER A 71 -6.31 2.43 -9.39
CA SER A 71 -5.95 3.44 -8.39
C SER A 71 -7.14 4.18 -7.76
N ARG A 72 -8.37 3.84 -8.19
CA ARG A 72 -9.62 4.42 -7.70
C ARG A 72 -9.90 4.02 -6.24
N ARG A 73 -10.01 5.01 -5.34
CA ARG A 73 -10.25 4.81 -3.90
C ARG A 73 -11.76 4.74 -3.64
N SER A 74 -12.23 3.71 -2.93
CA SER A 74 -13.58 3.62 -2.38
C SER A 74 -13.54 3.80 -0.87
N SER A 75 -14.48 4.53 -0.29
CA SER A 75 -14.65 4.64 1.17
C SER A 75 -14.99 3.31 1.84
N ASN A 76 -15.63 2.38 1.12
CA ASN A 76 -16.16 1.12 1.66
C ASN A 76 -15.11 0.01 1.86
N TYR A 77 -13.81 0.30 1.72
CA TYR A 77 -12.75 -0.72 1.82
C TYR A 77 -12.68 -1.38 3.20
N ARG A 78 -12.97 -0.62 4.28
CA ARG A 78 -13.02 -1.15 5.65
C ARG A 78 -14.14 -2.18 5.81
N LYS A 79 -15.34 -1.89 5.28
CA LYS A 79 -16.46 -2.83 5.28
C LYS A 79 -16.10 -4.10 4.51
N LYS A 80 -15.63 -3.96 3.26
CA LYS A 80 -15.18 -5.09 2.42
C LYS A 80 -14.11 -5.96 3.09
N PHE A 81 -13.15 -5.33 3.80
CA PHE A 81 -12.14 -6.07 4.54
C PHE A 81 -12.77 -7.01 5.56
N PHE A 82 -13.70 -6.49 6.37
CA PHE A 82 -14.33 -7.25 7.42
C PHE A 82 -15.34 -8.29 6.91
N ASP A 83 -15.98 -8.03 5.77
CA ASP A 83 -16.86 -9.01 5.12
C ASP A 83 -16.07 -10.21 4.58
N SER A 84 -14.83 -9.98 4.14
CA SER A 84 -13.99 -11.02 3.52
C SER A 84 -12.95 -11.63 4.44
N HIS A 85 -12.71 -11.08 5.64
CA HIS A 85 -11.72 -11.57 6.60
C HIS A 85 -12.39 -11.89 7.93
N LYS A 86 -12.45 -13.19 8.23
CA LYS A 86 -12.94 -13.67 9.52
C LYS A 86 -11.96 -13.27 10.65
N PRO A 87 -12.47 -12.91 11.83
CA PRO A 87 -11.63 -12.70 13.01
C PRO A 87 -10.88 -13.98 13.36
N ALA A 88 -9.73 -13.84 14.02
CA ALA A 88 -8.92 -14.96 14.45
C ALA A 88 -9.57 -15.68 15.64
N VAL A 89 -9.80 -14.95 16.74
CA VAL A 89 -10.35 -15.49 18.00
C VAL A 89 -11.12 -14.40 18.74
N PHE A 90 -12.27 -14.73 19.33
CA PHE A 90 -13.14 -13.82 20.11
C PHE A 90 -13.39 -12.46 19.44
N GLY A 91 -13.70 -12.45 18.14
CA GLY A 91 -13.94 -11.21 17.38
C GLY A 91 -12.70 -10.31 17.19
N CYS A 92 -11.53 -10.78 17.58
CA CYS A 92 -10.25 -10.09 17.46
C CYS A 92 -9.47 -10.57 16.24
N TYR A 93 -8.59 -9.70 15.74
CA TYR A 93 -7.73 -9.95 14.60
C TYR A 93 -6.28 -9.87 15.03
N PHE A 94 -5.44 -10.77 14.53
CA PHE A 94 -4.01 -10.57 14.64
C PHE A 94 -3.57 -9.39 13.78
N CYS A 95 -2.77 -8.49 14.36
CA CYS A 95 -2.06 -7.51 13.56
C CYS A 95 -1.10 -8.24 12.61
N ALA A 96 -1.25 -8.01 11.32
CA ALA A 96 -0.47 -8.66 10.27
C ALA A 96 1.03 -8.36 10.32
N TYR A 97 1.46 -7.41 11.15
CA TYR A 97 2.85 -6.99 11.27
C TYR A 97 3.54 -7.46 12.54
N CYS A 98 2.82 -7.53 13.68
CA CYS A 98 3.41 -7.85 14.98
C CYS A 98 2.72 -8.99 15.74
N GLY A 99 1.59 -9.50 15.26
CA GLY A 99 0.91 -10.64 15.89
C GLY A 99 0.16 -10.32 17.17
N ARG A 100 0.02 -9.04 17.53
CA ARG A 100 -0.86 -8.62 18.62
C ARG A 100 -2.32 -8.86 18.25
N LEU A 101 -3.11 -9.42 19.17
CA LEU A 101 -4.56 -9.47 19.06
C LEU A 101 -5.15 -8.06 19.20
N VAL A 102 -5.99 -7.67 18.25
CA VAL A 102 -6.64 -6.36 18.20
C VAL A 102 -8.14 -6.55 17.99
N PRO A 103 -9.00 -5.99 18.86
CA PRO A 103 -10.45 -6.09 18.68
C PRO A 103 -10.88 -5.33 17.42
N ARG A 104 -11.93 -5.81 16.75
CA ARG A 104 -12.46 -5.23 15.50
C ARG A 104 -12.56 -3.69 15.53
N SER A 105 -13.04 -3.12 16.63
CA SER A 105 -13.18 -1.67 16.83
C SER A 105 -11.86 -0.91 16.72
N LYS A 106 -10.75 -1.51 17.18
CA LYS A 106 -9.40 -0.91 17.20
C LYS A 106 -8.52 -1.31 16.01
N VAL A 107 -8.99 -2.22 15.15
CA VAL A 107 -8.26 -2.62 13.94
C VAL A 107 -8.16 -1.43 12.99
N THR A 108 -6.94 -1.09 12.58
CA THR A 108 -6.70 -0.23 11.42
C THR A 108 -6.57 -1.12 10.18
N VAL A 109 -7.44 -0.90 9.18
CA VAL A 109 -7.36 -1.61 7.90
C VAL A 109 -6.32 -0.91 7.04
N ASP A 110 -5.20 -1.58 6.83
CA ASP A 110 -4.05 -1.05 6.08
C ASP A 110 -3.93 -1.71 4.70
N HIS A 111 -3.36 -0.98 3.75
CA HIS A 111 -3.06 -1.44 2.41
C HIS A 111 -1.61 -1.94 2.35
N LEU A 112 -1.40 -3.21 1.99
CA LEU A 112 -0.06 -3.78 1.77
C LEU A 112 0.73 -2.94 0.76
N TYR A 113 0.09 -2.60 -0.36
CA TYR A 113 0.59 -1.69 -1.39
C TYR A 113 -0.04 -0.30 -1.18
N PRO A 114 0.73 0.71 -0.71
CA PRO A 114 0.18 2.03 -0.39
C PRO A 114 -0.43 2.75 -1.60
N ILE A 115 -1.57 3.41 -1.36
CA ILE A 115 -2.33 4.14 -2.39
C ILE A 115 -1.49 5.19 -3.12
N GLY A 116 -0.76 6.01 -2.37
CA GLY A 116 0.04 7.10 -2.93
C GLY A 116 1.15 6.62 -3.87
N LYS A 117 1.75 5.46 -3.60
CA LYS A 117 2.78 4.86 -4.46
C LYS A 117 2.15 4.22 -5.70
N MET A 118 1.07 3.46 -5.51
CA MET A 118 0.29 2.87 -6.60
C MET A 118 -0.15 3.89 -7.64
N ARG A 119 -0.63 5.08 -7.24
CA ARG A 119 -1.05 6.16 -8.14
C ARG A 119 0.04 6.71 -9.06
N LYS A 120 1.31 6.54 -8.69
CA LYS A 120 2.48 7.09 -9.41
C LYS A 120 3.28 6.00 -10.14
N ASP A 121 3.22 4.77 -9.67
CA ASP A 121 4.04 3.66 -10.16
C ASP A 121 3.24 2.72 -11.07
N LEU A 122 3.46 2.87 -12.38
CA LEU A 122 2.83 2.07 -13.43
C LEU A 122 3.35 0.65 -13.49
N LYS A 123 4.63 0.45 -13.21
CA LYS A 123 5.21 -0.89 -13.17
C LYS A 123 4.54 -1.70 -12.06
N LEU A 124 4.32 -1.06 -10.90
CA LEU A 124 3.58 -1.65 -9.79
C LEU A 124 2.12 -1.93 -10.16
N GLN A 125 1.39 -0.98 -10.75
CA GLN A 125 0.00 -1.20 -11.17
C GLN A 125 -0.13 -2.38 -12.15
N LYS A 126 0.72 -2.43 -13.19
CA LYS A 126 0.75 -3.56 -14.14
C LYS A 126 1.08 -4.88 -13.45
N LYS A 127 2.05 -4.88 -12.52
CA LYS A 127 2.41 -6.07 -11.73
C LYS A 127 1.23 -6.59 -10.90
N LEU A 128 0.49 -5.70 -10.22
CA LEU A 128 -0.67 -6.12 -9.44
C LEU A 128 -1.84 -6.57 -10.32
N LYS A 129 -2.05 -5.91 -11.47
CA LYS A 129 -3.05 -6.35 -12.46
C LYS A 129 -2.78 -7.77 -12.94
N ARG A 130 -1.53 -8.09 -13.29
CA ARG A 130 -1.10 -9.43 -13.70
C ARG A 130 -1.28 -10.47 -12.58
N ARG A 131 -1.22 -10.04 -11.32
CA ARG A 131 -1.54 -10.87 -10.14
C ARG A 131 -3.04 -10.94 -9.85
N GLY A 132 -3.88 -10.46 -10.77
CA GLY A 132 -5.33 -10.54 -10.69
C GLY A 132 -5.99 -9.49 -9.79
N TYR A 133 -5.28 -8.48 -9.28
CA TYR A 133 -5.90 -7.45 -8.42
C TYR A 133 -6.93 -6.66 -9.23
N SER A 134 -8.14 -6.56 -8.69
CA SER A 134 -9.26 -5.87 -9.36
C SER A 134 -9.13 -4.35 -9.26
N ASN A 135 -8.83 -3.84 -8.06
CA ASN A 135 -8.60 -2.43 -7.76
C ASN A 135 -7.71 -2.28 -6.51
N ILE A 136 -7.45 -1.04 -6.07
CA ILE A 136 -6.57 -0.80 -4.92
C ILE A 136 -7.15 -1.27 -3.58
N ASN A 137 -8.47 -1.31 -3.48
CA ASN A 137 -9.22 -1.77 -2.31
C ASN A 137 -9.61 -3.24 -2.43
N ASP A 138 -8.97 -3.99 -3.32
CA ASP A 138 -9.10 -5.44 -3.39
C ASP A 138 -8.75 -6.03 -2.01
N PRO A 139 -9.58 -6.93 -1.44
CA PRO A 139 -9.32 -7.51 -0.12
C PRO A 139 -7.95 -8.18 0.00
N ARG A 140 -7.35 -8.63 -1.11
CA ARG A 140 -5.98 -9.17 -1.10
C ARG A 140 -4.93 -8.12 -0.76
N ASN A 141 -5.20 -6.84 -1.03
CA ASN A 141 -4.35 -5.72 -0.65
C ASN A 141 -4.60 -5.24 0.79
N LEU A 142 -5.63 -5.71 1.48
CA LEU A 142 -6.03 -5.23 2.79
C LEU A 142 -5.58 -6.18 3.89
N VAL A 143 -5.12 -5.64 5.02
CA VAL A 143 -4.74 -6.41 6.21
C VAL A 143 -5.18 -5.71 7.49
N ALA A 144 -5.41 -6.50 8.55
CA ALA A 144 -5.61 -5.96 9.89
C ALA A 144 -4.27 -5.50 10.47
N SER A 145 -4.24 -4.31 11.03
CA SER A 145 -3.06 -3.77 11.69
C SER A 145 -3.41 -3.04 12.98
N CYS A 146 -2.50 -3.05 13.95
CA CYS A 146 -2.59 -2.14 15.07
C CYS A 146 -2.11 -0.75 14.65
N HIS A 147 -2.61 0.28 15.34
CA HIS A 147 -2.28 1.68 15.05
C HIS A 147 -0.77 1.94 14.97
N ARG A 148 0.01 1.44 15.95
CA ARG A 148 1.48 1.57 16.00
C ARG A 148 2.16 1.02 14.74
N CYS A 149 1.80 -0.19 14.31
CA CYS A 149 2.42 -0.80 13.13
C CYS A 149 1.98 -0.13 11.83
N ASN A 150 0.72 0.31 11.73
CA ASN A 150 0.24 1.08 10.59
C ASN A 150 1.05 2.37 10.40
N GLN A 151 1.27 3.12 11.49
CA GLN A 151 2.11 4.32 11.48
C GLN A 151 3.57 4.00 11.14
N ALA A 152 4.15 2.97 11.75
CA ALA A 152 5.54 2.58 11.49
C ALA A 152 5.79 2.09 10.05
N LYS A 153 4.79 1.45 9.44
CA LYS A 153 4.83 1.08 8.02
C LYS A 153 4.70 2.31 7.14
N ALA A 154 3.72 3.18 7.37
CA ALA A 154 3.41 4.32 6.52
C ALA A 154 3.42 3.93 5.01
N ALA A 155 4.28 4.56 4.21
CA ALA A 155 4.46 4.27 2.79
C ALA A 155 5.58 3.25 2.47
N ARG A 156 6.16 2.60 3.49
CA ARG A 156 7.25 1.62 3.32
C ARG A 156 6.72 0.34 2.68
N MET A 157 7.49 -0.18 1.74
CA MET A 157 7.22 -1.42 1.00
C MET A 157 8.25 -2.49 1.39
N GLY A 158 8.50 -3.48 0.52
CA GLY A 158 9.56 -4.48 0.73
C GLY A 158 9.23 -5.46 1.85
N SER A 159 10.08 -5.52 2.89
CA SER A 159 9.91 -6.44 4.02
C SER A 159 8.56 -6.28 4.73
N TRP A 160 7.99 -5.07 4.78
CA TRP A 160 6.65 -4.83 5.31
C TRP A 160 5.55 -5.54 4.53
N ILE A 161 5.67 -5.60 3.19
CA ILE A 161 4.73 -6.34 2.34
C ILE A 161 4.85 -7.84 2.60
N ARG A 162 6.08 -8.36 2.74
CA ARG A 162 6.30 -9.79 3.07
C ARG A 162 5.71 -10.13 4.43
N LYS A 163 6.02 -9.33 5.46
CA LYS A 163 5.45 -9.49 6.82
C LYS A 163 3.94 -9.48 6.79
N GLY A 164 3.32 -8.47 6.15
CA GLY A 164 1.87 -8.37 6.07
C GLY A 164 1.21 -9.51 5.27
N ARG A 165 1.87 -10.05 4.23
CA ARG A 165 1.35 -11.21 3.49
C ARG A 165 1.36 -12.48 4.33
N LEU A 166 2.40 -12.73 5.11
CA LEU A 166 2.45 -13.90 6.00
C LEU A 166 1.53 -13.71 7.20
N GLY A 167 1.66 -12.57 7.88
CA GLY A 167 0.92 -12.27 9.10
C GLY A 167 -0.57 -12.00 8.91
N ARG A 168 -1.10 -11.94 7.69
CA ARG A 168 -2.56 -11.92 7.49
C ARG A 168 -3.21 -13.25 7.89
N HIS A 169 -2.45 -14.34 7.92
CA HIS A 169 -2.95 -15.68 8.19
C HIS A 169 -2.87 -15.94 9.71
N PRO A 170 -3.98 -16.22 10.41
CA PRO A 170 -3.96 -16.45 11.85
C PRO A 170 -3.03 -17.60 12.28
N ILE A 171 -2.99 -18.68 11.50
CA ILE A 171 -2.14 -19.86 11.75
C ILE A 171 -0.66 -19.48 11.88
N TYR A 172 -0.18 -18.53 11.07
CA TYR A 172 1.21 -18.04 11.17
C TYR A 172 1.53 -17.48 12.56
N TRP A 173 0.58 -16.75 13.17
CA TRP A 173 0.77 -16.19 14.50
C TRP A 173 0.60 -17.21 15.61
N TRP A 174 -0.34 -18.15 15.47
CA TRP A 174 -0.47 -19.28 16.39
C TRP A 174 0.83 -20.06 16.49
N ILE A 175 1.37 -20.51 15.36
CA ILE A 175 2.64 -21.24 15.32
C ILE A 175 3.76 -20.41 15.95
N ARG A 176 3.88 -19.13 15.59
CA ARG A 176 4.94 -18.26 16.11
C ARG A 176 4.84 -18.04 17.63
N HIS A 177 3.62 -17.90 18.15
CA HIS A 177 3.40 -17.74 19.59
C HIS A 177 3.66 -19.06 20.33
N CYS A 178 3.22 -20.20 19.78
CA CYS A 178 3.53 -21.52 20.35
C CYS A 178 5.05 -21.76 20.42
N ILE A 179 5.79 -21.53 19.32
CA ILE A 179 7.25 -21.66 19.30
C ILE A 179 7.88 -20.77 20.38
N ARG A 180 7.47 -19.50 20.45
CA ARG A 180 7.98 -18.56 21.46
C ARG A 180 7.74 -19.04 22.89
N ILE A 181 6.56 -19.58 23.18
CA ILE A 181 6.23 -20.14 24.51
C ILE A 181 7.11 -21.36 24.79
N VAL A 182 7.21 -22.30 23.87
CA VAL A 182 8.04 -23.51 24.04
C VAL A 182 9.50 -23.14 24.28
N THR A 183 10.08 -22.21 23.52
CA THR A 183 11.47 -21.77 23.72
C THR A 183 11.67 -21.14 25.11
N LEU A 184 10.69 -20.35 25.59
CA LEU A 184 10.75 -19.77 26.94
C LEU A 184 10.69 -20.85 28.02
N LEU A 185 9.81 -21.86 27.86
CA LEU A 185 9.71 -22.97 28.80
C LEU A 185 10.98 -23.82 28.85
N VAL A 186 11.60 -24.11 27.69
CA VAL A 186 12.87 -24.83 27.62
C VAL A 186 13.99 -24.04 28.32
N PHE A 187 14.06 -22.73 28.07
CA PHE A 187 15.04 -21.87 28.74
C PHE A 187 14.85 -21.85 30.25
N LEU A 188 13.62 -21.68 30.73
CA LEU A 188 13.29 -21.71 32.16
C LEU A 188 13.63 -23.05 32.81
N CYS A 189 13.33 -24.16 32.13
CA CYS A 189 13.67 -25.51 32.58
C CYS A 189 15.18 -25.68 32.71
N PHE A 190 15.94 -25.30 31.67
CA PHE A 190 17.40 -25.38 31.70
C PHE A 190 18.01 -24.49 32.80
N SER A 191 17.53 -23.25 32.96
CA SER A 191 17.95 -22.35 34.04
C SER A 191 17.64 -22.90 35.44
N TRP A 192 16.57 -23.68 35.60
CA TRP A 192 16.21 -24.32 36.86
C TRP A 192 17.03 -25.59 37.13
N MET A 193 17.42 -26.34 36.08
CA MET A 193 18.25 -27.54 36.19
C MET A 193 19.75 -27.24 36.38
N LEU A 194 20.26 -26.12 35.85
CA LEU A 194 21.67 -25.73 36.00
C LEU A 194 22.16 -25.67 37.47
N PRO A 195 21.45 -25.02 38.42
CA PRO A 195 21.86 -25.01 39.82
C PRO A 195 21.88 -26.40 40.47
N ALA A 196 21.06 -27.35 40.00
CA ALA A 196 21.03 -28.71 40.55
C ALA A 196 22.24 -29.55 40.10
N ILE A 197 22.92 -29.16 39.01
CA ILE A 197 24.10 -29.85 38.48
C ILE A 197 25.39 -29.35 39.13
N PHE A 198 25.45 -28.09 39.57
CA PHE A 198 26.64 -27.48 40.20
C PHE A 198 26.70 -27.59 41.73
N VAL A 199 25.73 -28.28 42.35
CA VAL A 199 25.66 -28.54 43.80
C VAL A 199 25.92 -30.03 44.12
N LEU A 200 26.25 -30.85 43.11
CA LEU A 200 26.82 -32.20 43.23
C LEU A 200 28.31 -32.16 42.93
#